data_AF-B4H138-F1
#
_entry.id   AF-B4H138-F1
#
_cell.length_a   1.000
_cell.length_b   1.000
_cell.length_c   1.000
_cell.angle_alpha   90.00
_cell.angle_beta   90.00
_cell.angle_gamma   90.00
#
_symmetry.space_group_name_H-M   'P 1'
#
loop_
_entity.id
_entity.type
_entity.pdbx_description
1 polymer ?
#
loop_
_entity_poly.entity_id
_entity_poly.type
_entity_poly.pdbx_seq_one_letter_code
_entity_poly.pdbx_strand_id
1 'polypeptide(L)'
;MRRRQSCAREISRLLPAFLLAVLGSLYPFAAGQNYCDPDLCPSGRHVACQNSGRFASGCRGEFVQIDPYIQLILQLHNERRNQIAGGGVSGFPSAVQMATMSWDPALAQLSAYNVLQCRMAHDECRNTNTYRYAGQNLSILFTRSVDVDDFLRQRIASWFDENRYATSGDMENYQMRGGPTNSVKIVSQNI
;
A
#
# COMPACT_ATOMS: atom_id res chain seq x y z
N MET A 1 -10.92 -14.01 78.22
CA MET A 1 -10.64 -12.57 78.02
C MET A 1 -9.54 -12.43 76.97
N ARG A 2 -9.77 -11.61 75.92
CA ARG A 2 -8.84 -10.98 74.94
C ARG A 2 -7.84 -11.88 74.15
N ARG A 3 -8.00 -12.12 72.84
CA ARG A 3 -7.76 -11.28 71.63
C ARG A 3 -6.29 -10.83 71.40
N ARG A 4 -5.79 -11.18 70.18
CA ARG A 4 -5.02 -10.36 69.21
C ARG A 4 -3.58 -9.98 69.61
N GLN A 5 -2.65 -9.62 68.74
CA GLN A 5 -2.40 -9.61 67.28
C GLN A 5 -0.91 -9.22 67.15
N SER A 6 -0.29 -9.62 66.05
CA SER A 6 0.82 -8.98 65.31
C SER A 6 1.53 -7.76 65.96
N CYS A 7 2.85 -7.83 66.10
CA CYS A 7 3.69 -6.64 66.19
C CYS A 7 4.68 -6.63 65.01
N ALA A 8 4.67 -5.52 64.29
CA ALA A 8 5.39 -5.24 63.07
C ALA A 8 6.69 -4.47 63.36
N ARG A 9 7.53 -4.35 62.31
CA ARG A 9 8.57 -3.31 62.07
C ARG A 9 9.85 -3.49 62.89
N GLU A 10 11.07 -3.39 62.36
CA GLU A 10 11.59 -2.58 61.26
C GLU A 10 12.97 -3.19 60.89
N ILE A 11 13.23 -3.54 59.62
CA ILE A 11 14.60 -3.80 59.15
C ILE A 11 14.96 -2.73 58.13
N SER A 12 15.98 -1.98 58.53
CA SER A 12 16.78 -1.00 57.81
C SER A 12 16.74 -1.06 56.29
N ARG A 13 16.28 0.06 55.74
CA ARG A 13 16.79 0.77 54.56
C ARG A 13 18.11 0.23 54.00
N LEU A 14 18.05 -0.45 52.86
CA LEU A 14 19.05 -0.37 51.79
C LEU A 14 18.33 -0.58 50.46
N LEU A 15 17.84 0.52 49.86
CA LEU A 15 17.42 0.53 48.47
C LEU A 15 18.68 0.49 47.60
N PRO A 16 18.89 -0.51 46.73
CA PRO A 16 19.87 -0.37 45.67
C PRO A 16 19.32 0.67 44.70
N ALA A 17 20.10 1.72 44.46
CA ALA A 17 19.84 2.72 43.45
C ALA A 17 19.78 2.02 42.08
N PHE A 18 18.57 1.67 41.64
CA PHE A 18 18.32 1.34 40.25
C PHE A 18 18.55 2.63 39.45
N LEU A 19 19.76 2.75 38.91
CA LEU A 19 20.06 3.68 37.82
C LEU A 19 19.18 3.27 36.63
N LEU A 20 17.98 3.84 36.52
CA LEU A 20 17.22 3.86 35.28
C LEU A 20 18.00 4.75 34.31
N ALA A 21 18.96 4.16 33.62
CA ALA A 21 19.46 4.72 32.37
C ALA A 21 18.31 4.68 31.37
N VAL A 22 17.50 5.74 31.36
CA VAL A 22 16.58 6.03 30.26
C VAL A 22 17.47 6.32 29.06
N LEU A 23 17.85 5.27 28.33
CA LEU A 23 18.30 5.39 26.94
C LEU A 23 17.12 6.00 26.19
N GLY A 24 17.11 7.33 26.08
CA GLY A 24 16.21 8.03 25.18
C GLY A 24 16.42 7.43 23.81
N SER A 25 15.46 6.64 23.34
CA SER A 25 15.40 6.23 21.96
C SER A 25 15.34 7.50 21.14
N LEU A 26 16.46 7.83 20.50
CA LEU A 26 16.45 8.72 19.34
C LEU A 26 15.68 7.96 18.26
N TYR A 27 14.35 7.98 18.36
CA TYR A 27 13.53 7.71 17.19
C TYR A 27 13.92 8.80 16.21
N PRO A 28 14.53 8.46 15.05
CA PRO A 28 14.68 9.45 14.01
C PRO A 28 13.28 10.00 13.75
N PHE A 29 13.13 11.31 13.89
CA PHE A 29 11.95 11.98 13.36
C PHE A 29 11.89 11.58 11.89
N ALA A 30 10.90 10.79 11.50
CA ALA A 30 10.63 10.53 10.10
C ALA A 30 10.24 11.87 9.49
N ALA A 31 11.23 12.60 8.95
CA ALA A 31 10.97 13.76 8.14
C ALA A 31 10.10 13.29 6.97
N GLY A 32 8.88 13.81 6.88
CA GLY A 32 7.99 13.50 5.76
C GLY A 32 8.70 13.79 4.44
N GLN A 33 8.54 12.89 3.46
CA GLN A 33 9.16 13.06 2.15
C GLN A 33 8.64 14.35 1.48
N ASN A 34 9.56 15.18 0.96
CA ASN A 34 9.18 16.32 0.15
C ASN A 34 8.76 15.86 -1.25
N TYR A 35 7.45 15.68 -1.44
CA TYR A 35 6.89 15.28 -2.72
C TYR A 35 6.95 16.36 -3.81
N CYS A 36 7.33 17.60 -3.49
CA CYS A 36 7.55 18.66 -4.47
C CYS A 36 9.00 18.75 -4.97
N ASP A 37 9.86 17.82 -4.56
CA ASP A 37 11.24 17.75 -5.04
C ASP A 37 11.26 17.41 -6.55
N PRO A 38 11.83 18.28 -7.42
CA PRO A 38 11.91 18.01 -8.86
C PRO A 38 12.73 16.75 -9.20
N ASP A 39 13.66 16.34 -8.34
CA ASP A 39 14.46 15.12 -8.57
C ASP A 39 13.62 13.85 -8.39
N LEU A 40 12.48 13.95 -7.71
CA LEU A 40 11.54 12.85 -7.54
C LEU A 40 10.73 12.59 -8.81
N CYS A 41 10.39 13.67 -9.52
CA CYS A 41 9.59 13.67 -10.75
C CYS A 41 10.23 14.58 -11.80
N PRO A 42 11.28 14.12 -12.50
CA PRO A 42 11.94 14.92 -13.54
C PRO A 42 10.97 15.33 -14.67
N SER A 43 9.94 14.52 -14.90
CA SER A 43 8.89 14.74 -15.89
C SER A 43 7.54 14.76 -15.19
N GLY A 44 6.92 15.93 -15.10
CA GLY A 44 5.55 16.10 -14.58
C GLY A 44 5.45 16.39 -13.08
N ARG A 45 4.22 16.63 -12.63
CA ARG A 45 3.92 17.03 -11.26
C ARG A 45 3.60 15.81 -10.40
N HIS A 46 4.25 15.73 -9.23
CA HIS A 46 3.95 14.70 -8.26
C HIS A 46 2.52 14.82 -7.70
N VAL A 47 1.80 13.70 -7.56
CA VAL A 47 0.39 13.62 -7.13
C VAL A 47 0.10 14.26 -5.76
N ALA A 48 1.05 14.16 -4.83
CA ALA A 48 0.96 14.76 -3.51
C ALA A 48 1.48 16.20 -3.42
N CYS A 49 2.21 16.69 -4.42
CA CYS A 49 2.77 18.05 -4.37
C CYS A 49 1.64 19.09 -4.46
N GLN A 50 1.56 19.97 -3.46
CA GLN A 50 0.49 20.97 -3.32
C GLN A 50 -0.93 20.38 -3.28
N ASN A 51 -1.06 19.09 -2.95
CA ASN A 51 -2.35 18.45 -2.78
C ASN A 51 -2.85 18.65 -1.35
N SER A 52 -4.08 19.13 -1.19
CA SER A 52 -4.65 19.45 0.12
C SER A 52 -5.14 18.23 0.91
N GLY A 53 -5.13 17.03 0.30
CA GLY A 53 -5.73 15.84 0.89
C GLY A 53 -7.25 15.93 1.01
N ARG A 54 -7.87 16.85 0.24
CA ARG A 54 -9.32 17.02 0.12
C ARG A 54 -9.74 16.79 -1.31
N PHE A 55 -11.03 16.57 -1.51
CA PHE A 55 -11.61 16.50 -2.85
C PHE A 55 -11.26 17.75 -3.66
N ALA A 56 -10.83 17.53 -4.90
CA ALA A 56 -10.59 18.61 -5.85
C ALA A 56 -11.89 19.39 -6.11
N SER A 57 -11.75 20.65 -6.54
CA SER A 57 -12.90 21.49 -6.88
C SER A 57 -13.81 20.79 -7.90
N GLY A 58 -15.11 20.72 -7.61
CA GLY A 58 -16.09 20.02 -8.44
C GLY A 58 -16.22 18.52 -8.17
N CYS A 59 -15.28 17.89 -7.44
CA CYS A 59 -15.50 16.55 -6.90
C CYS A 59 -16.20 16.60 -5.56
N ARG A 60 -17.22 15.76 -5.40
CA ARG A 60 -17.98 15.56 -4.16
C ARG A 60 -18.24 14.08 -3.97
N GLY A 61 -18.08 13.61 -2.75
CA GLY A 61 -18.33 12.22 -2.39
C GLY A 61 -17.89 11.92 -0.97
N GLU A 62 -18.01 10.66 -0.59
CA GLU A 62 -17.45 10.13 0.63
C GLU A 62 -16.14 9.40 0.30
N PHE A 63 -15.10 9.65 1.09
CA PHE A 63 -13.86 8.91 0.96
C PHE A 63 -13.95 7.64 1.81
N VAL A 64 -13.90 6.48 1.15
CA VAL A 64 -13.91 5.18 1.82
C VAL A 64 -12.52 4.88 2.37
N GLN A 65 -12.41 4.63 3.67
CA GLN A 65 -11.16 4.20 4.29
C GLN A 65 -10.81 2.78 3.85
N ILE A 66 -9.58 2.58 3.38
CA ILE A 66 -9.16 1.29 2.80
C ILE A 66 -8.65 0.30 3.84
N ASP A 67 -8.31 0.76 5.05
CA ASP A 67 -7.73 -0.05 6.13
C ASP A 67 -8.47 -1.37 6.40
N PRO A 68 -9.82 -1.41 6.44
CA PRO A 68 -10.55 -2.66 6.66
C PRO A 68 -10.34 -3.70 5.54
N TYR A 69 -9.93 -3.26 4.35
CA TYR A 69 -9.85 -4.08 3.14
C TYR A 69 -8.40 -4.45 2.75
N ILE A 70 -7.39 -3.95 3.48
CA ILE A 70 -5.97 -4.20 3.15
C ILE A 70 -5.66 -5.69 3.02
N GLN A 71 -6.13 -6.51 3.97
CA GLN A 71 -5.87 -7.95 3.95
C GLN A 71 -6.51 -8.63 2.74
N LEU A 72 -7.74 -8.24 2.39
CA LEU A 72 -8.40 -8.74 1.17
C LEU A 72 -7.59 -8.38 -0.08
N ILE A 73 -7.15 -7.13 -0.19
CA ILE A 73 -6.38 -6.65 -1.34
C ILE A 73 -5.07 -7.44 -1.48
N LEU A 74 -4.30 -7.57 -0.40
CA LEU A 74 -3.06 -8.32 -0.38
C LEU A 74 -3.28 -9.80 -0.73
N GLN A 75 -4.30 -10.43 -0.12
CA GLN A 75 -4.66 -11.81 -0.39
C GLN A 75 -4.94 -12.02 -1.88
N LEU A 76 -5.87 -11.24 -2.44
CA LEU A 76 -6.30 -11.39 -3.84
C LEU A 76 -5.11 -11.26 -4.79
N HIS A 77 -4.24 -10.28 -4.57
CA HIS A 77 -3.10 -10.10 -5.45
C HIS A 77 -2.04 -11.18 -5.27
N ASN A 78 -1.72 -11.58 -4.04
CA ASN A 78 -0.73 -12.63 -3.77
C ASN A 78 -1.19 -14.01 -4.29
N GLU A 79 -2.49 -14.32 -4.21
CA GLU A 79 -3.06 -15.52 -4.83
C GLU A 79 -2.79 -15.56 -6.34
N ARG A 80 -3.03 -14.44 -7.04
CA ARG A 80 -2.81 -14.30 -8.49
C ARG A 80 -1.33 -14.38 -8.86
N ARG A 81 -0.44 -13.77 -8.07
CA ARG A 81 1.01 -13.89 -8.23
C ARG A 81 1.47 -15.33 -8.06
N ASN A 82 0.92 -16.04 -7.08
CA ASN A 82 1.22 -17.46 -6.84
C ASN A 82 0.73 -18.35 -7.98
N GLN A 83 -0.42 -18.05 -8.60
CA GLN A 83 -0.89 -18.77 -9.79
C GLN A 83 0.12 -18.70 -10.94
N ILE A 84 0.66 -17.51 -11.22
CA ILE A 84 1.68 -17.36 -12.27
C ILE A 84 2.99 -18.04 -11.85
N ALA A 85 3.44 -17.83 -10.62
CA ALA A 85 4.66 -18.44 -10.12
C ALA A 85 4.63 -19.98 -10.21
N GLY A 86 3.49 -20.58 -9.89
CA GLY A 86 3.28 -22.03 -9.98
C GLY A 86 3.05 -22.57 -11.41
N GLY A 87 3.03 -21.73 -12.45
CA GLY A 87 2.72 -22.15 -13.83
C GLY A 87 1.24 -22.46 -14.07
N GLY A 88 0.34 -21.95 -13.22
CA GLY A 88 -1.11 -22.16 -13.32
C GLY A 88 -1.81 -21.27 -14.34
N VAL A 89 -1.08 -20.40 -15.05
CA VAL A 89 -1.64 -19.52 -16.08
C VAL A 89 -1.11 -19.92 -17.45
N SER A 90 -2.02 -20.40 -18.30
CA SER A 90 -1.68 -20.84 -19.66
C SER A 90 -1.02 -19.72 -20.47
N GLY A 91 0.02 -20.05 -21.24
CA GLY A 91 0.76 -19.09 -22.07
C GLY A 91 1.87 -18.32 -21.33
N PHE A 92 2.06 -18.56 -20.02
CA PHE A 92 3.12 -17.96 -19.22
C PHE A 92 4.00 -19.03 -18.58
N PRO A 93 5.33 -18.84 -18.52
CA PRO A 93 6.20 -19.73 -17.77
C PRO A 93 6.01 -19.54 -16.26
N SER A 94 6.30 -20.59 -15.49
CA SER A 94 6.48 -20.47 -14.04
C SER A 94 7.58 -19.45 -13.73
N ALA A 95 7.35 -18.61 -12.71
CA ALA A 95 8.34 -17.63 -12.30
C ALA A 95 9.40 -18.27 -11.38
N VAL A 96 10.68 -18.05 -11.68
CA VAL A 96 11.81 -18.49 -10.83
C VAL A 96 11.80 -17.75 -9.48
N GLN A 97 11.40 -16.48 -9.48
CA GLN A 97 11.32 -15.65 -8.29
C GLN A 97 10.11 -14.72 -8.37
N MET A 98 9.13 -14.95 -7.51
CA MET A 98 7.95 -14.09 -7.36
C MET A 98 7.77 -13.77 -5.88
N ALA A 99 8.16 -12.56 -5.46
CA ALA A 99 8.06 -12.16 -4.06
C ALA A 99 6.59 -11.99 -3.63
N THR A 100 6.30 -12.25 -2.36
CA THR A 100 5.01 -11.91 -1.76
C THR A 100 4.91 -10.40 -1.59
N MET A 101 3.80 -9.80 -2.01
CA MET A 101 3.54 -8.39 -1.78
C MET A 101 3.14 -8.12 -0.35
N SER A 102 3.60 -6.97 0.13
CA SER A 102 3.25 -6.35 1.39
C SER A 102 2.70 -4.96 1.15
N TRP A 103 1.85 -4.48 2.06
CA TRP A 103 1.23 -3.16 1.96
C TRP A 103 2.20 -2.06 2.34
N ASP A 104 2.31 -1.03 1.52
CA ASP A 104 3.08 0.17 1.80
C ASP A 104 2.15 1.38 2.11
N PRO A 105 2.18 1.92 3.33
CA PRO A 105 1.33 3.05 3.70
C PRO A 105 1.58 4.33 2.88
N ALA A 106 2.80 4.54 2.37
CA ALA A 106 3.10 5.71 1.55
C ALA A 106 2.45 5.56 0.17
N LEU A 107 2.56 4.39 -0.47
CA LEU A 107 1.88 4.13 -1.75
C LEU A 107 0.35 4.21 -1.63
N ALA A 108 -0.21 3.73 -0.52
CA ALA A 108 -1.63 3.88 -0.21
C ALA A 108 -2.06 5.35 -0.10
N GLN A 109 -1.27 6.17 0.61
CA GLN A 109 -1.52 7.60 0.75
C GLN A 109 -1.44 8.33 -0.61
N LEU A 110 -0.44 8.01 -1.44
CA LEU A 110 -0.31 8.57 -2.79
C LEU A 110 -1.49 8.19 -3.68
N SER A 111 -1.99 6.96 -3.57
CA SER A 111 -3.19 6.51 -4.27
C SER A 111 -4.43 7.29 -3.82
N ALA A 112 -4.58 7.58 -2.52
CA ALA A 112 -5.67 8.42 -2.01
C ALA A 112 -5.66 9.84 -2.62
N TYR A 113 -4.48 10.46 -2.78
CA TYR A 113 -4.37 11.76 -3.44
C TYR A 113 -4.85 11.76 -4.89
N ASN A 114 -4.62 10.67 -5.63
CA ASN A 114 -5.16 10.47 -6.99
C ASN A 114 -6.69 10.34 -6.96
N VAL A 115 -7.23 9.48 -6.09
CA VAL A 115 -8.69 9.25 -5.95
C VAL A 115 -9.44 10.54 -5.64
N LEU A 116 -8.89 11.41 -4.79
CA LEU A 116 -9.49 12.70 -4.43
C LEU A 116 -9.63 13.69 -5.61
N GLN A 117 -8.99 13.42 -6.76
CA GLN A 117 -9.18 14.20 -7.98
C GLN A 117 -10.45 13.78 -8.75
N CYS A 118 -10.97 12.58 -8.49
CA CYS A 118 -12.18 12.01 -9.09
C CYS A 118 -12.13 11.97 -10.61
N ARG A 119 -10.93 11.71 -11.14
CA ARG A 119 -10.66 11.53 -12.56
C ARG A 119 -10.08 10.15 -12.74
N MET A 120 -10.66 9.39 -13.67
CA MET A 120 -10.13 8.08 -14.07
C MET A 120 -8.92 8.27 -14.99
N ALA A 121 -7.81 8.77 -14.43
CA ALA A 121 -6.59 9.10 -15.15
C ALA A 121 -5.37 8.84 -14.27
N HIS A 122 -4.30 8.34 -14.91
CA HIS A 122 -3.01 8.21 -14.23
C HIS A 122 -2.49 9.60 -13.87
N ASP A 123 -2.00 9.74 -12.63
CA ASP A 123 -1.18 10.91 -12.28
C ASP A 123 0.16 10.87 -13.04
N GLU A 124 0.73 12.06 -13.24
CA GLU A 124 1.98 12.26 -13.97
C GLU A 124 3.16 11.62 -13.22
N CYS A 125 3.15 11.64 -11.88
CA CYS A 125 4.19 11.04 -11.06
C CYS A 125 3.72 10.74 -9.62
N ARG A 126 4.14 9.59 -9.08
CA ARG A 126 3.85 9.09 -7.71
C ARG A 126 5.07 8.45 -7.04
N ASN A 127 6.26 8.87 -7.45
CA ASN A 127 7.50 8.27 -6.99
C ASN A 127 7.71 8.51 -5.50
N THR A 128 8.26 7.53 -4.79
CA THR A 128 8.81 7.72 -3.44
C THR A 128 10.33 7.66 -3.50
N ASN A 129 11.00 8.00 -2.39
CA ASN A 129 12.45 7.83 -2.30
C ASN A 129 12.86 6.35 -2.46
N THR A 130 11.99 5.43 -2.04
CA THR A 130 12.17 3.98 -2.16
C THR A 130 11.73 3.45 -3.54
N TYR A 131 10.61 3.94 -4.07
CA TYR A 131 10.00 3.46 -5.30
C TYR A 131 9.97 4.57 -6.35
N ARG A 132 11.09 4.71 -7.09
CA ARG A 132 11.28 5.75 -8.13
C ARG A 132 10.51 5.50 -9.43
N TYR A 133 9.80 4.38 -9.53
CA TYR A 133 8.99 3.98 -10.68
C TYR A 133 7.71 3.26 -10.24
N ALA A 134 7.03 3.82 -9.24
CA ALA A 134 5.79 3.24 -8.71
C ALA A 134 4.69 3.25 -9.79
N GLY A 135 4.20 2.06 -10.16
CA GLY A 135 3.09 1.94 -11.09
C GLY A 135 1.73 2.14 -10.43
N GLN A 136 0.69 1.94 -11.21
CA GLN A 136 -0.68 2.23 -10.79
C GLN A 136 -1.66 1.41 -11.63
N ASN A 137 -2.62 0.82 -10.93
CA ASN A 137 -3.84 0.27 -11.51
C ASN A 137 -5.00 1.18 -11.12
N LEU A 138 -5.88 1.46 -12.07
CA LEU A 138 -7.05 2.32 -11.85
C LEU A 138 -8.31 1.55 -12.21
N SER A 139 -9.41 1.90 -11.54
CA SER A 139 -10.74 1.41 -11.90
C SER A 139 -11.81 2.39 -11.47
N ILE A 140 -12.91 2.40 -12.22
CA ILE A 140 -14.12 3.15 -11.91
C ILE A 140 -15.33 2.23 -12.03
N LEU A 141 -16.35 2.44 -11.20
CA LEU A 141 -17.64 1.76 -11.27
C LEU A 141 -18.75 2.82 -11.22
N PHE A 142 -19.70 2.71 -12.13
CA PHE A 142 -20.92 3.51 -12.13
C PHE A 142 -22.07 2.65 -11.58
N THR A 143 -22.45 2.88 -10.33
CA THR A 143 -23.50 2.12 -9.64
C THR A 143 -24.28 3.02 -8.68
N ARG A 144 -25.47 2.57 -8.27
CA ARG A 144 -26.29 3.23 -7.23
C ARG A 144 -25.92 2.80 -5.82
N SER A 145 -25.39 1.59 -5.67
CA SER A 145 -24.94 1.02 -4.40
C SER A 145 -23.71 0.17 -4.68
N VAL A 146 -22.75 0.19 -3.75
CA VAL A 146 -21.51 -0.56 -3.86
C VAL A 146 -21.28 -1.35 -2.58
N ASP A 147 -21.02 -2.64 -2.76
CA ASP A 147 -20.32 -3.43 -1.75
C ASP A 147 -18.82 -3.36 -2.07
N VAL A 148 -18.03 -2.90 -1.11
CA VAL A 148 -16.61 -2.60 -1.32
C VAL A 148 -15.79 -3.89 -1.47
N ASP A 149 -16.12 -4.94 -0.74
CA ASP A 149 -15.48 -6.26 -0.86
C ASP A 149 -15.70 -6.82 -2.26
N ASP A 150 -16.94 -6.82 -2.73
CA ASP A 150 -17.29 -7.31 -4.07
C ASP A 150 -16.64 -6.47 -5.17
N PHE A 151 -16.62 -5.14 -5.00
CA PHE A 151 -15.94 -4.25 -5.92
C PHE A 151 -14.45 -4.62 -6.03
N LEU A 152 -13.74 -4.74 -4.91
CA LEU A 152 -12.31 -5.07 -4.89
C LEU A 152 -12.04 -6.45 -5.53
N ARG A 153 -12.83 -7.47 -5.18
CA ARG A 153 -12.72 -8.82 -5.77
C ARG A 153 -12.87 -8.79 -7.28
N GLN A 154 -13.90 -8.11 -7.78
CA GLN A 154 -14.15 -8.01 -9.21
C GLN A 154 -13.08 -7.20 -9.95
N ARG A 155 -12.62 -6.08 -9.38
CA ARG A 155 -11.63 -5.23 -10.05
C ARG A 155 -10.26 -5.88 -10.12
N ILE A 156 -9.80 -6.50 -9.02
CA ILE A 156 -8.51 -7.21 -9.00
C ILE A 156 -8.56 -8.47 -9.89
N ALA A 157 -9.70 -9.17 -9.96
CA ALA A 157 -9.91 -10.22 -10.96
C ALA A 157 -9.82 -9.65 -12.39
N SER A 158 -10.56 -8.58 -12.69
CA SER A 158 -10.58 -7.98 -14.03
C SER A 158 -9.20 -7.51 -14.48
N TRP A 159 -8.41 -6.89 -13.61
CA TRP A 159 -7.04 -6.49 -13.92
C TRP A 159 -6.15 -7.69 -14.22
N PHE A 160 -6.32 -8.78 -13.47
CA PHE A 160 -5.57 -10.01 -13.71
C PHE A 160 -5.96 -10.69 -15.01
N ASP A 161 -7.26 -10.74 -15.33
CA ASP A 161 -7.82 -11.37 -16.55
C ASP A 161 -7.34 -10.71 -17.84
N GLU A 162 -6.73 -9.52 -17.76
CA GLU A 162 -5.98 -8.90 -18.86
C GLU A 162 -4.81 -9.76 -19.34
N ASN A 163 -4.38 -10.78 -18.57
CA ASN A 163 -3.39 -11.77 -18.98
C ASN A 163 -3.73 -12.45 -20.33
N ARG A 164 -5.02 -12.53 -20.69
CA ARG A 164 -5.48 -13.05 -21.99
C ARG A 164 -5.02 -12.24 -23.20
N TYR A 165 -4.54 -11.01 -22.98
CA TYR A 165 -4.00 -10.12 -24.01
C TYR A 165 -2.47 -9.97 -23.91
N ALA A 166 -1.83 -10.66 -22.97
CA ALA A 166 -0.39 -10.65 -22.78
C ALA A 166 0.21 -12.01 -23.17
N THR A 167 1.50 -11.99 -23.46
CA THR A 167 2.29 -13.16 -23.83
C THR A 167 3.51 -13.28 -22.92
N SER A 168 4.18 -14.43 -22.91
CA SER A 168 5.47 -14.57 -22.24
C SER A 168 6.51 -13.58 -22.76
N GLY A 169 6.44 -13.19 -24.05
CA GLY A 169 7.31 -12.16 -24.62
C GLY A 169 7.12 -10.78 -23.97
N ASP A 170 5.90 -10.44 -23.53
CA ASP A 170 5.65 -9.18 -22.81
C ASP A 170 6.23 -9.21 -21.38
N MET A 171 6.50 -10.39 -20.83
CA MET A 171 7.21 -10.58 -19.55
C MET A 171 8.73 -10.46 -19.71
N GLU A 172 9.26 -10.95 -20.83
CA GLU A 172 10.69 -10.88 -21.16
C GLU A 172 11.12 -9.46 -21.58
N ASN A 173 10.24 -8.77 -22.32
CA ASN A 173 10.49 -7.43 -22.81
C ASN A 173 9.23 -6.57 -22.69
N TYR A 174 9.01 -6.03 -21.49
CA TYR A 174 7.85 -5.19 -21.23
C TYR A 174 7.93 -3.86 -21.98
N GLN A 175 6.89 -3.57 -22.76
CA GLN A 175 6.69 -2.27 -23.38
C GLN A 175 5.37 -1.68 -22.90
N MET A 176 5.40 -0.42 -22.47
CA MET A 176 4.19 0.33 -22.16
C MET A 176 3.35 0.47 -23.44
N ARG A 177 2.23 -0.23 -23.51
CA ARG A 177 1.24 -0.14 -24.60
C ARG A 177 -0.02 0.56 -24.10
N GLY A 178 -0.74 1.26 -24.99
CA GLY A 178 -2.00 1.94 -24.69
C GLY A 178 -3.21 1.02 -24.45
N GLY A 179 -2.98 -0.17 -23.88
CA GLY A 179 -3.98 -1.21 -23.64
C GLY A 179 -4.00 -1.71 -22.19
N PRO A 180 -4.81 -2.73 -21.88
CA PRO A 180 -4.91 -3.31 -20.54
C PRO A 180 -3.58 -3.97 -20.13
N THR A 181 -2.80 -3.27 -19.29
CA THR A 181 -1.47 -3.71 -18.80
C THR A 181 -1.44 -3.98 -17.30
N ASN A 182 -2.60 -4.00 -16.64
CA ASN A 182 -2.73 -4.15 -15.20
C ASN A 182 -2.31 -5.56 -14.74
N SER A 183 -2.51 -6.59 -15.58
CA SER A 183 -2.04 -7.96 -15.30
C SER A 183 -0.51 -8.01 -15.13
N VAL A 184 0.23 -7.33 -16.01
CA VAL A 184 1.70 -7.24 -15.95
C VAL A 184 2.16 -6.42 -14.73
N LYS A 185 1.36 -5.45 -14.29
CA LYS A 185 1.65 -4.68 -13.06
C LYS A 185 1.42 -5.50 -11.79
N ILE A 186 0.37 -6.33 -11.73
CA ILE A 186 0.10 -7.23 -10.59
C ILE A 186 1.29 -8.16 -10.30
N VAL A 187 2.02 -8.58 -11.35
CA VAL A 187 3.19 -9.47 -11.22
C VAL A 187 4.50 -8.75 -10.98
N SER A 188 4.62 -7.44 -11.28
CA SER A 188 5.89 -6.72 -11.24
C SER A 188 6.02 -5.70 -10.11
N GLN A 189 4.94 -5.35 -9.41
CA GLN A 189 4.92 -4.22 -8.48
C GLN A 189 4.51 -4.62 -7.07
N ASN A 190 4.84 -3.79 -6.08
CA ASN A 190 4.28 -3.83 -4.73
C ASN A 190 3.06 -2.89 -4.64
N ILE A 191 2.23 -3.07 -3.60
CA ILE A 191 1.01 -2.29 -3.35
C ILE A 191 1.21 -1.34 -2.18
#